data_AF-A0A1Y2CVN1-F1
#
_entry.id   AF-A0A1Y2CVN1-F1
#
_cell.length_a   1.000
_cell.length_b   1.000
_cell.length_c   1.000
_cell.angle_alpha   90.00
_cell.angle_beta   90.00
_cell.angle_gamma   90.00
#
_symmetry.space_group_name_H-M   'P 1'
#
loop_
_entity.id
_entity.type
_entity.pdbx_description
1 polymer ?
#
loop_
_entity_poly.entity_id
_entity_poly.type
_entity_poly.pdbx_seq_one_letter_code
_entity_poly.pdbx_strand_id
1 'polypeptide(L)'
;MSLLKNSTEFKVKVSSTLNKDSKSFGKQYLTDGSDETCWNSDQGTSQWIIIELPQPSSISHLHLMFQGGFTSSEVQVFAAPTGTLPSSSSEWIDVGSVYPEDSNKEQALALGEAGVGIKAQSVKIVFSKPGDTYGRIVLYKVDLVGTV
;
A
#
# COMPACT_ATOMS: atom_id res chain seq x y z
N MET A 1 14.98 6.40 -2.88
CA MET A 1 14.40 7.61 -2.27
C MET A 1 12.89 7.41 -2.11
N SER A 2 12.23 8.10 -1.17
CA SER A 2 10.77 8.07 -1.08
C SER A 2 10.15 8.70 -2.33
N LEU A 3 9.20 8.01 -2.96
CA LEU A 3 8.48 8.50 -4.14
C LEU A 3 7.25 9.32 -3.72
N LEU A 4 6.66 9.06 -2.54
CA LEU A 4 5.47 9.76 -2.07
C LEU A 4 5.81 11.06 -1.34
N LYS A 5 6.90 11.10 -0.58
CA LYS A 5 7.34 12.35 0.09
C LYS A 5 7.91 13.38 -0.89
N ASN A 6 8.42 12.93 -2.02
CA ASN A 6 9.04 13.78 -3.04
C ASN A 6 8.06 14.24 -4.13
N SER A 7 6.76 13.93 -3.99
CA SER A 7 5.72 14.33 -4.95
C SER A 7 4.45 14.75 -4.21
N THR A 8 3.74 15.74 -4.75
CA THR A 8 2.41 16.15 -4.26
C THR A 8 1.29 15.74 -5.20
N GLU A 9 1.60 15.09 -6.31
CA GLU A 9 0.65 14.81 -7.41
C GLU A 9 0.21 13.35 -7.49
N PHE A 10 0.61 12.53 -6.52
CA PHE A 10 0.16 11.14 -6.44
C PHE A 10 -1.28 11.03 -5.96
N LYS A 11 -1.95 9.92 -6.31
CA LYS A 11 -3.31 9.62 -5.84
C LYS A 11 -3.33 8.34 -5.03
N VAL A 12 -4.09 8.36 -3.94
CA VAL A 12 -4.34 7.17 -3.11
C VAL A 12 -5.82 6.80 -3.13
N LYS A 13 -6.08 5.51 -3.33
CA LYS A 13 -7.39 4.88 -3.14
C LYS A 13 -7.27 3.71 -2.18
N VAL A 14 -8.34 3.44 -1.45
CA VAL A 14 -8.44 2.34 -0.50
C VAL A 14 -9.75 1.59 -0.73
N SER A 15 -9.77 0.31 -0.38
CA SER A 15 -10.94 -0.56 -0.50
C SER A 15 -12.15 -0.09 0.31
N SER A 16 -11.89 0.31 1.56
CA SER A 16 -12.91 0.65 2.54
C SER A 16 -12.34 1.58 3.63
N THR A 17 -13.21 2.07 4.50
CA THR A 17 -12.82 2.84 5.69
C THR A 17 -13.80 2.50 6.80
N LEU A 18 -13.28 2.24 8.00
CA LEU A 18 -14.05 1.87 9.17
C LEU A 18 -15.25 2.81 9.37
N ASN A 19 -16.47 2.25 9.43
CA ASN A 19 -17.72 3.00 9.58
C ASN A 19 -17.95 4.12 8.54
N LYS A 20 -17.27 4.07 7.39
CA LYS A 20 -17.22 5.15 6.39
C LYS A 20 -16.71 6.47 6.96
N ASP A 21 -16.01 6.43 8.10
CA ASP A 21 -15.47 7.62 8.75
C ASP A 21 -14.10 7.98 8.17
N SER A 22 -14.13 8.53 6.96
CA SER A 22 -12.94 9.06 6.30
C SER A 22 -12.33 10.26 7.03
N LYS A 23 -13.03 10.88 8.00
CA LYS A 23 -12.47 11.98 8.78
C LYS A 23 -11.54 11.49 9.87
N SER A 24 -11.84 10.33 10.48
CA SER A 24 -11.02 9.79 11.58
C SER A 24 -10.08 8.66 11.13
N PHE A 25 -10.40 7.96 10.03
CA PHE A 25 -9.67 6.75 9.61
C PHE A 25 -9.37 6.71 8.10
N GLY A 26 -9.35 7.86 7.44
CA GLY A 26 -9.23 7.96 5.99
C GLY A 26 -7.83 7.73 5.45
N LYS A 27 -7.75 7.47 4.15
CA LYS A 27 -6.50 7.23 3.40
C LYS A 27 -5.49 8.37 3.45
N GLN A 28 -5.91 9.60 3.76
CA GLN A 28 -5.00 10.75 3.89
C GLN A 28 -3.95 10.53 4.98
N TYR A 29 -4.26 9.69 5.96
CA TYR A 29 -3.37 9.37 7.08
C TYR A 29 -2.26 8.39 6.71
N LEU A 30 -2.37 7.70 5.57
CA LEU A 30 -1.31 6.81 5.10
C LEU A 30 -0.01 7.52 4.74
N THR A 31 -0.07 8.83 4.48
CA THR A 31 1.02 9.63 3.92
C THR A 31 1.21 10.98 4.62
N ASP A 32 0.56 11.21 5.76
CA ASP A 32 0.65 12.49 6.49
C ASP A 32 1.92 12.60 7.36
N GLY A 33 2.64 11.49 7.56
CA GLY A 33 3.88 11.43 8.34
C GLY A 33 3.67 11.41 9.86
N SER A 34 2.44 11.15 10.32
CA SER A 34 2.10 11.05 11.73
C SER A 34 1.97 9.58 12.15
N ASP A 35 2.55 9.25 13.30
CA ASP A 35 2.44 7.90 13.89
C ASP A 35 1.17 7.76 14.77
N GLU A 36 0.36 8.82 14.89
CA GLU A 36 -0.85 8.87 15.72
C GLU A 36 -2.14 8.71 14.89
N THR A 37 -2.05 8.87 13.57
CA THR A 37 -3.17 8.83 12.63
C THR A 37 -3.02 7.61 11.72
N CYS A 38 -4.13 7.00 11.33
CA CYS A 38 -4.08 5.78 10.52
C CYS A 38 -5.22 5.68 9.52
N TRP A 39 -4.98 4.92 8.46
CA TRP A 39 -6.08 4.32 7.73
C TRP A 39 -6.52 3.04 8.47
N ASN A 40 -7.81 2.94 8.75
CA ASN A 40 -8.44 1.75 9.31
C ASN A 40 -9.47 1.26 8.30
N SER A 41 -9.25 0.06 7.76
CA SER A 41 -10.22 -0.56 6.86
C SER A 41 -11.50 -0.94 7.62
N ASP A 42 -12.62 -1.04 6.91
CA ASP A 42 -13.76 -1.75 7.47
C ASP A 42 -13.48 -3.27 7.52
N GLN A 43 -14.36 -4.03 8.16
CA GLN A 43 -14.33 -5.49 8.09
C GLN A 43 -14.53 -5.99 6.65
N GLY A 44 -13.92 -7.12 6.32
CA GLY A 44 -14.09 -7.76 5.01
C GLY A 44 -12.84 -8.47 4.51
N THR A 45 -13.02 -9.23 3.44
CA THR A 45 -11.92 -9.95 2.78
C THR A 45 -11.22 -9.05 1.77
N SER A 46 -9.90 -9.20 1.66
CA SER A 46 -9.08 -8.59 0.60
C SER A 46 -9.11 -7.06 0.58
N GLN A 47 -8.78 -6.44 1.71
CA GLN A 47 -8.55 -4.99 1.77
C GLN A 47 -7.38 -4.61 0.84
N TRP A 48 -7.42 -3.41 0.28
CA TRP A 48 -6.39 -2.97 -0.64
C TRP A 48 -6.12 -1.47 -0.60
N ILE A 49 -4.92 -1.10 -1.03
CA ILE A 49 -4.50 0.28 -1.29
C ILE A 49 -4.04 0.33 -2.76
N ILE A 50 -4.42 1.39 -3.48
CA ILE A 50 -3.87 1.70 -4.79
C ILE A 50 -3.21 3.08 -4.74
N ILE A 51 -2.00 3.15 -5.28
CA ILE A 51 -1.19 4.36 -5.40
C ILE A 51 -0.89 4.60 -6.87
N GLU A 52 -1.25 5.77 -7.38
CA GLU A 52 -0.92 6.25 -8.73
C GLU A 52 0.14 7.35 -8.59
N LEU A 53 1.33 7.11 -9.14
CA LEU A 53 2.44 8.06 -9.20
C LEU A 53 2.24 9.05 -10.36
N PRO A 54 2.80 10.26 -10.28
CA PRO A 54 2.68 11.26 -11.35
C PRO A 54 3.34 10.80 -12.66
N GLN A 55 4.32 9.90 -12.57
CA GLN A 55 5.04 9.35 -13.72
C GLN A 55 5.50 7.92 -13.42
N PRO A 56 5.75 7.10 -14.46
CA PRO A 56 6.36 5.79 -14.29
C PRO A 56 7.67 5.90 -13.53
N SER A 57 7.86 5.06 -12.51
CA SER A 57 9.04 5.05 -11.65
C SER A 57 9.51 3.62 -11.44
N SER A 58 10.79 3.45 -11.11
CA SER A 58 11.36 2.20 -10.65
C SER A 58 11.20 2.08 -9.13
N ILE A 59 10.38 1.16 -8.66
CA ILE A 59 10.07 0.96 -7.24
C ILE A 59 10.82 -0.28 -6.74
N SER A 60 11.61 -0.11 -5.70
CA SER A 60 12.46 -1.17 -5.13
C SER A 60 11.94 -1.73 -3.80
N HIS A 61 11.24 -0.92 -3.01
CA HIS A 61 10.73 -1.34 -1.72
C HIS A 61 9.35 -0.75 -1.46
N LEU A 62 8.52 -1.54 -0.77
CA LEU A 62 7.30 -1.13 -0.13
C LEU A 62 7.57 -0.93 1.36
N HIS A 63 7.31 0.27 1.87
CA HIS A 63 7.43 0.57 3.28
C HIS A 63 6.04 0.58 3.91
N LEU A 64 5.84 -0.20 4.98
CA LEU A 64 4.58 -0.31 5.70
C LEU A 64 4.81 -0.16 7.20
N MET A 65 3.88 0.49 7.90
CA MET A 65 3.84 0.52 9.35
C MET A 65 2.42 0.22 9.83
N PHE A 66 2.21 -0.97 10.36
CA PHE A 66 0.91 -1.46 10.81
C PHE A 66 0.63 -1.10 12.26
N GLN A 67 -0.62 -1.26 12.69
CA GLN A 67 -0.92 -1.53 14.09
C GLN A 67 -0.76 -3.02 14.36
N GLY A 68 -0.07 -3.38 15.44
CA GLY A 68 0.05 -4.78 15.87
C GLY A 68 -1.33 -5.42 16.08
N GLY A 69 -1.49 -6.67 15.63
CA GLY A 69 -2.75 -7.41 15.59
C GLY A 69 -3.65 -7.10 14.39
N PHE A 70 -3.34 -6.06 13.61
CA PHE A 70 -4.13 -5.64 12.42
C PHE A 70 -3.27 -5.61 11.14
N THR A 71 -2.27 -6.49 11.08
CA THR A 71 -1.40 -6.69 9.92
C THR A 71 -1.99 -7.70 8.92
N SER A 72 -1.27 -7.92 7.82
CA SER A 72 -1.48 -9.05 6.91
C SER A 72 -0.21 -9.86 6.79
N SER A 73 -0.26 -11.16 7.10
CA SER A 73 0.90 -12.06 7.00
C SER A 73 1.40 -12.27 5.56
N GLU A 74 0.56 -11.95 4.58
CA GLU A 74 0.91 -11.95 3.15
C GLU A 74 0.25 -10.75 2.47
N VAL A 75 1.04 -10.02 1.70
CA VAL A 75 0.61 -8.86 0.92
C VAL A 75 0.97 -9.09 -0.54
N GLN A 76 -0.04 -9.23 -1.39
CA GLN A 76 0.15 -9.33 -2.83
C GLN A 76 0.35 -7.94 -3.43
N VAL A 77 1.34 -7.80 -4.32
CA VAL A 77 1.62 -6.55 -5.01
C VAL A 77 1.34 -6.71 -6.49
N PHE A 78 0.60 -5.76 -7.05
CA PHE A 78 0.38 -5.65 -8.49
C PHE A 78 0.87 -4.30 -8.99
N ALA A 79 1.26 -4.25 -10.25
CA ALA A 79 1.74 -3.05 -10.93
C ALA A 79 1.04 -2.84 -12.26
N ALA A 80 0.90 -1.58 -12.66
CA ALA A 80 0.53 -1.21 -14.02
C ALA A 80 1.43 -0.07 -14.53
N PRO A 81 1.86 -0.13 -15.80
CA PRO A 81 2.78 0.86 -16.38
C PRO A 81 2.10 2.20 -16.73
N THR A 82 0.76 2.23 -16.78
CA THR A 82 -0.02 3.39 -17.22
C THR A 82 -0.46 4.29 -16.05
N GLY A 83 -0.51 5.59 -16.30
CA GLY A 83 -0.95 6.63 -15.35
C GLY A 83 -2.46 6.77 -15.21
N THR A 84 -3.23 5.97 -15.93
CA THR A 84 -4.66 5.83 -15.67
C THR A 84 -4.87 4.62 -14.79
N LEU A 85 -5.53 4.82 -13.64
CA LEU A 85 -5.90 3.70 -12.77
C LEU A 85 -6.59 2.61 -13.57
N PRO A 86 -6.03 1.39 -13.58
CA PRO A 86 -6.59 0.32 -14.38
C PRO A 86 -8.04 0.05 -13.99
N SER A 87 -8.87 -0.11 -15.02
CA SER A 87 -10.32 -0.29 -14.87
C SER A 87 -10.71 -1.77 -14.84
N SER A 88 -9.82 -2.63 -15.36
CA SER A 88 -9.95 -4.08 -15.39
C SER A 88 -8.85 -4.77 -14.58
N SER A 89 -9.13 -5.97 -14.07
CA SER A 89 -8.13 -6.83 -13.44
C SER A 89 -7.03 -7.27 -14.41
N SER A 90 -7.32 -7.39 -15.71
CA SER A 90 -6.38 -7.85 -16.74
C SER A 90 -5.23 -6.88 -17.02
N GLU A 91 -5.35 -5.64 -16.57
CA GLU A 91 -4.34 -4.59 -16.73
C GLU A 91 -3.32 -4.57 -15.58
N TRP A 92 -3.60 -5.27 -14.48
CA TRP A 92 -2.70 -5.43 -13.34
C TRP A 92 -1.76 -6.59 -13.57
N ILE A 93 -0.46 -6.32 -13.52
CA ILE A 93 0.60 -7.32 -13.58
C ILE A 93 0.91 -7.76 -12.15
N ASP A 94 0.86 -9.06 -11.89
CA ASP A 94 1.28 -9.62 -10.60
C ASP A 94 2.80 -9.51 -10.44
N VAL A 95 3.23 -8.86 -9.36
CA VAL A 95 4.64 -8.63 -9.02
C VAL A 95 5.12 -9.64 -7.96
N GLY A 96 4.19 -10.35 -7.31
CA GLY A 96 4.46 -11.30 -6.24
C GLY A 96 4.03 -10.79 -4.87
N SER A 97 4.41 -11.55 -3.84
CA SER A 97 4.02 -11.33 -2.45
C SER A 97 5.18 -10.84 -1.60
N VAL A 98 4.87 -9.98 -0.63
CA VAL A 98 5.73 -9.64 0.50
C VAL A 98 5.09 -10.08 1.82
N TYR A 99 5.91 -10.30 2.84
CA TYR A 99 5.50 -10.94 4.09
C TYR A 99 5.89 -10.06 5.28
N PRO A 100 5.08 -9.03 5.63
CA PRO A 100 5.36 -8.22 6.79
C PRO A 100 5.12 -9.01 8.09
N GLU A 101 5.87 -8.65 9.11
CA GLU A 101 5.68 -9.13 10.48
C GLU A 101 4.49 -8.44 11.14
N ASP A 102 3.91 -9.10 12.14
CA ASP A 102 2.96 -8.47 13.04
C ASP A 102 3.69 -7.55 14.02
N SER A 103 3.88 -6.31 13.59
CA SER A 103 4.71 -5.32 14.28
C SER A 103 4.21 -3.91 14.01
N ASN A 104 4.36 -3.05 15.01
CA ASN A 104 4.10 -1.62 14.89
C ASN A 104 5.31 -0.80 14.42
N LYS A 105 6.42 -1.47 14.05
CA LYS A 105 7.59 -0.81 13.48
C LYS A 105 7.40 -0.63 11.98
N GLU A 106 8.05 0.40 11.43
CA GLU A 106 8.18 0.51 9.97
C GLU A 106 9.00 -0.65 9.42
N GLN A 107 8.49 -1.28 8.36
CA GLN A 107 9.09 -2.43 7.69
C GLN A 107 9.36 -2.09 6.23
N ALA A 108 10.58 -2.34 5.78
CA ALA A 108 10.99 -2.17 4.39
C ALA A 108 10.97 -3.53 3.68
N LEU A 109 10.03 -3.70 2.76
CA LEU A 109 9.79 -4.96 2.04
C LEU A 109 10.29 -4.81 0.60
N ALA A 110 11.28 -5.59 0.21
CA ALA A 110 11.83 -5.55 -1.15
C ALA A 110 10.79 -5.98 -2.19
N LEU A 111 10.77 -5.29 -3.33
CA LEU A 111 9.94 -5.57 -4.49
C LEU A 111 10.80 -5.87 -5.71
N GLY A 112 10.36 -6.83 -6.51
CA GLY A 112 11.10 -7.28 -7.69
C GLY A 112 12.24 -8.25 -7.33
N GLU A 113 13.03 -8.60 -8.34
CA GLU A 113 14.22 -9.44 -8.14
C GLU A 113 15.39 -8.61 -7.59
N ALA A 114 16.37 -9.28 -6.98
CA ALA A 114 17.51 -8.64 -6.34
C ALA A 114 18.21 -7.65 -7.28
N GLY A 115 18.07 -6.35 -6.98
CA GLY A 115 18.69 -5.25 -7.73
C GLY A 115 17.87 -4.71 -8.92
N VAL A 116 16.72 -5.29 -9.24
CA VAL A 116 15.83 -4.84 -10.32
C VAL A 116 14.45 -4.51 -9.74
N GLY A 117 14.24 -3.22 -9.45
CA GLY A 117 12.94 -2.71 -9.02
C GLY A 117 11.87 -2.88 -10.10
N ILE A 118 10.61 -2.75 -9.70
CA ILE A 118 9.45 -2.84 -10.60
C ILE A 118 9.24 -1.49 -11.28
N LYS A 119 9.12 -1.48 -12.61
CA LYS A 119 8.74 -0.26 -13.35
C LYS A 119 7.23 -0.14 -13.39
N ALA A 120 6.68 0.85 -12.69
CA ALA A 120 5.25 1.05 -12.62
C ALA A 120 4.90 2.53 -12.43
N GLN A 121 3.72 2.92 -12.90
CA GLN A 121 3.10 4.18 -12.52
C GLN A 121 1.99 3.97 -11.50
N SER A 122 1.28 2.84 -11.56
CA SER A 122 0.27 2.46 -10.57
C SER A 122 0.69 1.20 -9.82
N VAL A 123 0.53 1.19 -8.50
CA VAL A 123 0.80 0.05 -7.61
C VAL A 123 -0.47 -0.27 -6.83
N LYS A 124 -0.85 -1.55 -6.80
CA LYS A 124 -1.94 -2.06 -5.98
C LYS A 124 -1.38 -3.05 -4.95
N ILE A 125 -1.72 -2.80 -3.69
CA ILE A 125 -1.30 -3.56 -2.52
C ILE A 125 -2.55 -4.25 -2.00
N VAL A 126 -2.56 -5.59 -1.98
CA VAL A 126 -3.70 -6.39 -1.51
C VAL A 126 -3.30 -7.18 -0.28
N PHE A 127 -4.04 -6.99 0.81
CA PHE A 127 -3.83 -7.69 2.07
C PHE A 127 -4.53 -9.04 2.02
N SER A 128 -3.84 -10.07 1.53
CA SER A 128 -4.41 -11.37 1.17
C SER A 128 -4.65 -12.30 2.37
N LYS A 129 -3.89 -12.13 3.46
CA LYS A 129 -3.98 -12.94 4.68
C LYS A 129 -3.97 -12.06 5.94
N PRO A 130 -5.06 -11.31 6.20
CA PRO A 130 -5.18 -10.46 7.38
C PRO A 130 -5.08 -11.31 8.67
N GLY A 131 -4.41 -10.78 9.69
CA GLY A 131 -4.25 -11.45 10.99
C GLY A 131 -5.46 -11.29 11.90
N ASP A 132 -6.23 -10.21 11.75
CA ASP A 132 -7.47 -9.95 12.51
C ASP A 132 -8.61 -10.87 12.05
N THR A 133 -9.45 -11.34 12.99
CA THR A 133 -10.56 -12.26 12.70
C THR A 133 -11.66 -11.67 11.83
N TYR A 134 -11.73 -10.33 11.71
CA TYR A 134 -12.69 -9.63 10.86
C TYR A 134 -12.07 -9.15 9.53
N GLY A 135 -10.79 -9.47 9.29
CA GLY A 135 -10.08 -9.08 8.07
C GLY A 135 -9.72 -7.59 8.01
N ARG A 136 -9.71 -6.89 9.14
CA ARG A 136 -9.37 -5.47 9.20
C ARG A 136 -7.86 -5.27 9.07
N ILE A 137 -7.49 -4.16 8.43
CA ILE A 137 -6.12 -3.67 8.32
C ILE A 137 -6.06 -2.28 8.91
N VAL A 138 -5.09 -2.05 9.78
CA VAL A 138 -4.79 -0.72 10.33
C VAL A 138 -3.35 -0.38 9.99
N LEU A 139 -3.19 0.70 9.23
CA LEU A 139 -1.90 1.12 8.68
C LEU A 139 -1.67 2.60 8.97
N TYR A 140 -0.59 2.90 9.67
CA TYR A 140 -0.14 4.27 9.96
C TYR A 140 0.57 4.87 8.74
N LYS A 141 1.33 4.05 8.01
CA LYS A 141 2.16 4.54 6.91
C LYS A 141 2.23 3.57 5.74
N VAL A 142 2.16 4.14 4.53
CA VAL A 142 2.59 3.50 3.28
C VAL A 142 3.60 4.41 2.59
N ASP A 143 4.67 3.83 2.05
CA ASP A 143 5.57 4.55 1.16
C ASP A 143 6.12 3.62 0.06
N LEU A 144 6.40 4.20 -1.10
CA LEU A 144 7.06 3.52 -2.21
C LEU A 144 8.48 4.09 -2.32
N VAL A 145 9.49 3.23 -2.22
CA VAL A 145 10.89 3.65 -2.26
C VAL A 145 11.55 3.18 -3.54
N GLY A 146 12.18 4.10 -4.26
CA GLY A 146 12.79 3.81 -5.54
C GLY A 146 13.45 5.02 -6.19
N THR A 147 13.45 5.03 -7.53
CA THR A 147 13.93 6.10 -8.39
C THR A 147 12.89 6.41 -9.46
N VAL A 148 12.80 7.67 -9.85
CA VAL A 148 12.12 8.08 -11.08
C VAL A 148 12.93 7.60 -12.27
#